data_AF-A0AAW0A3K6-F1
#
_entry.id   AF-A0AAW0A3K6-F1
#
_cell.length_a   1.000
_cell.length_b   1.000
_cell.length_c   1.000
_cell.angle_alpha   90.00
_cell.angle_beta   90.00
_cell.angle_gamma   90.00
#
_symmetry.space_group_name_H-M   'P 1'
#
loop_
_entity.id
_entity.type
_entity.pdbx_description
1 polymer ?
#
loop_
_entity_poly.entity_id
_entity_poly.type
_entity_poly.pdbx_seq_one_letter_code
_entity_poly.pdbx_strand_id
1 'polypeptide(L)'
;MFLIDRRWYAIPIKISSLLFLTEDIALRILYDASATDATHDAGESFTHPPCHPNTRLEILDHLTTWSQDTSDSASHILWMHGPAGTGKSAIAQSLCEELQAQHSLGGSFFFKRGHPSRGNAAKLWPTIAYQLALISPSFKVAIALRLTSDPSVIDKSLPAQLQRLLIDPYDDADASNNRSLVIVIDGLDECEGDVRQEEIVRSFPNLASCPMLRILIVSRPEVHIKQVFGEAALSSCPHLTVPGSYNDVKLYLTAAFEEIRKDRGVVAGWPEKDLIRRILDESSGHFIYAATVIRFVEDKYCDPVDQLAIVTELQPSEQNSNFVSPFPALDELYLQILRKVPVQLPLSRVLSVIAAKFNSNLSIAQIGQLLGLKHKTILLTIRPLHSLIEIEETGGDQHMSVYHASFLDFLCDRNRSQNFHFSDIDQQDLAKNMLDALSKDSSHNDKLDLQ
;
A
#
# COMPACT_ATOMS: atom_id res chain seq x y z
N MET A 1 -73.70 6.49 -1.51
CA MET A 1 -72.79 7.28 -2.37
C MET A 1 -71.73 7.90 -1.46
N PHE A 2 -70.67 7.14 -1.15
CA PHE A 2 -69.60 7.57 -0.25
C PHE A 2 -68.55 8.35 -1.05
N LEU A 3 -68.36 9.63 -0.72
CA LEU A 3 -67.28 10.47 -1.21
C LEU A 3 -66.04 10.20 -0.34
N ILE A 4 -64.98 9.66 -0.95
CA ILE A 4 -63.67 9.50 -0.32
C ILE A 4 -62.89 10.81 -0.55
N ASP A 5 -62.69 11.57 0.53
CA ASP A 5 -61.80 12.74 0.58
C ASP A 5 -60.34 12.23 0.58
N ARG A 6 -59.67 12.26 -0.59
CA ARG A 6 -58.22 12.01 -0.70
C ARG A 6 -57.46 13.32 -0.47
N ARG A 7 -57.26 13.69 0.79
CA ARG A 7 -56.26 14.71 1.16
C ARG A 7 -54.87 14.10 1.07
N TRP A 8 -54.16 14.39 -0.01
CA TRP A 8 -52.71 14.24 -0.08
C TRP A 8 -52.10 15.33 0.82
N TYR A 9 -51.61 14.94 2.00
CA TYR A 9 -50.73 15.80 2.78
C TYR A 9 -49.39 15.88 2.05
N ALA A 10 -49.23 16.91 1.21
CA ALA A 10 -47.92 17.29 0.70
C ALA A 10 -47.12 17.87 1.87
N ILE A 11 -46.23 17.06 2.44
CA ILE A 11 -45.23 17.54 3.39
C ILE A 11 -44.28 18.43 2.59
N PRO A 12 -44.13 19.73 2.91
CA PRO A 12 -43.19 20.59 2.21
C PRO A 12 -41.77 20.21 2.65
N ILE A 13 -41.13 19.30 1.92
CA ILE A 13 -39.69 19.07 2.07
C ILE A 13 -39.00 20.28 1.44
N LYS A 14 -38.28 21.07 2.24
CA LYS A 14 -37.46 22.17 1.72
C LYS A 14 -36.42 21.59 0.76
N ILE A 15 -36.19 22.23 -0.39
CA ILE A 15 -35.19 21.82 -1.39
C ILE A 15 -33.81 21.63 -0.73
N SER A 16 -33.46 22.46 0.26
CA SER A 16 -32.23 22.30 1.06
C SER A 16 -32.15 20.99 1.84
N SER A 17 -33.28 20.46 2.31
CA SER A 17 -33.36 19.18 3.01
C SER A 17 -33.22 17.99 2.06
N LEU A 18 -33.72 18.12 0.82
CA LEU A 18 -33.51 17.13 -0.25
C LEU A 18 -32.04 17.09 -0.68
N LEU A 19 -31.40 18.25 -0.86
CA LEU A 19 -29.98 18.33 -1.24
C LEU A 19 -29.07 17.70 -0.18
N PHE A 20 -29.32 18.01 1.09
CA PHE A 20 -28.58 17.42 2.20
C PHE A 20 -28.72 15.88 2.25
N LEU A 21 -29.93 15.37 2.03
CA LEU A 21 -30.17 13.92 1.99
C LEU A 21 -29.45 13.25 0.80
N THR A 22 -29.44 13.89 -0.38
CA THR A 22 -28.75 13.35 -1.56
C THR A 22 -27.24 13.32 -1.37
N GLU A 23 -26.68 14.34 -0.71
CA GLU A 23 -25.26 14.39 -0.35
C GLU A 23 -24.85 13.27 0.61
N ASP A 24 -25.63 13.02 1.65
CA ASP A 24 -25.35 11.97 2.63
C ASP A 24 -25.44 10.56 2.01
N ILE A 25 -26.43 10.32 1.15
CA ILE A 25 -26.57 9.05 0.42
C ILE A 25 -25.35 8.82 -0.48
N ALA A 26 -24.93 9.84 -1.23
CA ALA A 26 -23.79 9.75 -2.12
C ALA A 26 -22.48 9.51 -1.36
N LEU A 27 -22.24 10.22 -0.25
CA LEU A 27 -21.08 9.96 0.61
C LEU A 27 -21.10 8.54 1.17
N ARG A 28 -22.27 8.01 1.53
CA ARG A 28 -22.38 6.64 2.02
C ARG A 28 -22.05 5.61 0.95
N ILE A 29 -22.57 5.79 -0.27
CA ILE A 29 -22.25 4.94 -1.42
C ILE A 29 -20.74 4.94 -1.68
N LEU A 30 -20.13 6.12 -1.69
CA LEU A 30 -18.68 6.24 -1.87
C LEU A 30 -17.91 5.58 -0.72
N TYR A 31 -18.30 5.81 0.53
CA TYR A 31 -17.66 5.23 1.71
C TYR A 31 -17.69 3.70 1.68
N ASP A 32 -18.85 3.10 1.42
CA ASP A 32 -19.01 1.65 1.34
C ASP A 32 -18.21 1.05 0.16
N ALA A 33 -18.05 1.81 -0.92
CA ALA A 33 -17.24 1.43 -2.08
C ALA A 33 -15.74 1.72 -1.90
N SER A 34 -15.32 2.49 -0.89
CA SER A 34 -13.94 2.93 -0.69
C SER A 34 -13.07 1.91 0.05
N ALA A 35 -11.77 2.15 0.03
CA ALA A 35 -10.77 1.54 0.88
C ALA A 35 -10.14 2.64 1.75
N THR A 36 -10.80 3.00 2.85
CA THR A 36 -10.33 4.09 3.73
C THR A 36 -9.03 3.76 4.44
N ASP A 37 -8.69 2.48 4.53
CA ASP A 37 -7.41 1.93 4.97
C ASP A 37 -6.27 2.10 3.93
N ALA A 38 -6.59 2.57 2.72
CA ALA A 38 -5.61 2.92 1.70
C ALA A 38 -5.19 4.40 1.73
N THR A 39 -5.79 5.25 2.58
CA THR A 39 -5.45 6.69 2.63
C THR A 39 -4.19 6.92 3.48
N HIS A 40 -3.50 8.02 3.21
CA HIS A 40 -2.28 8.42 3.95
C HIS A 40 -2.47 8.58 5.47
N ASP A 41 -3.69 8.87 5.91
CA ASP A 41 -4.06 9.19 7.29
C ASP A 41 -4.94 8.11 7.94
N ALA A 42 -5.06 6.94 7.32
CA ALA A 42 -5.84 5.86 7.91
C ALA A 42 -5.24 5.43 9.25
N GLY A 43 -6.09 5.11 10.23
CA GLY A 43 -5.65 4.70 11.57
C GLY A 43 -4.75 3.45 11.58
N GLU A 44 -4.86 2.61 10.55
CA GLU A 44 -4.04 1.41 10.31
C GLU A 44 -2.88 1.67 9.31
N SER A 45 -2.78 2.86 8.71
CA SER A 45 -1.71 3.28 7.78
C SER A 45 -0.38 3.63 8.48
N PHE A 46 -0.06 2.94 9.58
CA PHE A 46 1.32 2.91 10.09
C PHE A 46 2.24 2.02 9.24
N THR A 47 1.77 1.47 8.10
CA THR A 47 2.56 0.57 7.26
C THR A 47 3.71 1.29 6.51
N HIS A 48 3.59 2.60 6.26
CA HIS A 48 4.62 3.41 5.62
C HIS A 48 4.85 4.71 6.40
N PRO A 49 5.81 4.74 7.35
CA PRO A 49 6.15 5.99 8.01
C PRO A 49 6.63 7.02 6.97
N PRO A 50 6.44 8.32 7.24
CA PRO A 50 7.03 9.38 6.42
C PRO A 50 8.55 9.24 6.36
N CYS A 51 9.18 9.97 5.44
CA CYS A 51 10.62 10.07 5.38
C CYS A 51 11.21 10.41 6.77
N HIS A 52 12.29 9.70 7.13
CA HIS A 52 13.04 10.04 8.32
C HIS A 52 13.49 11.51 8.26
N PRO A 53 13.47 12.27 9.37
CA PRO A 53 13.89 13.66 9.38
C PRO A 53 15.22 13.91 8.65
N ASN A 54 15.25 14.96 7.83
CA ASN A 54 16.39 15.38 7.01
C ASN A 54 16.84 14.38 5.93
N THR A 55 15.96 13.49 5.48
CA THR A 55 16.24 12.60 4.34
C THR A 55 15.38 12.98 3.14
N ARG A 56 15.85 12.65 1.92
CA ARG A 56 15.08 12.83 0.66
C ARG A 56 14.64 14.27 0.36
N LEU A 57 15.26 15.27 1.00
CA LEU A 57 14.86 16.67 0.90
C LEU A 57 14.84 17.20 -0.54
N GLU A 58 15.83 16.85 -1.36
CA GLU A 58 15.89 17.30 -2.76
C GLU A 58 14.72 16.76 -3.60
N ILE A 59 14.28 15.53 -3.34
CA ILE A 59 13.15 14.93 -4.06
C ILE A 59 11.84 15.55 -3.59
N LEU A 60 11.69 15.76 -2.28
CA LEU A 60 10.50 16.42 -1.72
C LEU A 60 10.37 17.85 -2.25
N ASP A 61 11.47 18.63 -2.28
CA ASP A 61 11.48 19.99 -2.83
C ASP A 61 11.07 20.03 -4.31
N HIS A 62 11.55 19.08 -5.11
CA HIS A 62 11.14 18.92 -6.50
C HIS A 62 9.64 18.65 -6.63
N LEU A 63 9.10 17.71 -5.83
CA LEU A 63 7.69 17.33 -5.86
C LEU A 63 6.79 18.49 -5.38
N THR A 64 7.19 19.20 -4.33
CA THR A 64 6.50 20.40 -3.84
C THR A 64 6.49 21.48 -4.92
N THR A 65 7.62 21.75 -5.56
CA THR A 65 7.71 22.70 -6.68
C THR A 65 6.79 22.30 -7.83
N TRP A 66 6.83 21.04 -8.24
CA TRP A 66 5.93 20.52 -9.28
C TRP A 66 4.45 20.64 -8.87
N SER A 67 4.09 20.37 -7.62
CA SER A 67 2.70 20.44 -7.17
C SER A 67 2.10 21.85 -7.23
N GLN A 68 2.96 22.88 -7.15
CA GLN A 68 2.59 24.29 -7.08
C GLN A 68 2.74 25.03 -8.43
N ASP A 69 3.29 24.39 -9.46
CA ASP A 69 3.56 25.03 -10.75
C ASP A 69 2.28 25.31 -11.55
N THR A 70 1.73 26.52 -11.47
CA THR A 70 0.50 26.92 -12.17
C THR A 70 0.71 27.38 -13.63
N SER A 71 1.85 27.08 -14.27
CA SER A 71 2.07 27.46 -15.66
C SER A 71 1.19 26.66 -16.63
N ASP A 72 0.79 27.26 -17.76
CA ASP A 72 0.01 26.58 -18.81
C ASP A 72 0.75 25.37 -19.43
N SER A 73 2.08 25.31 -19.23
CA SER A 73 2.95 24.21 -19.66
C SER A 73 3.16 23.14 -18.57
N ALA A 74 2.64 23.33 -17.36
CA ALA A 74 2.85 22.42 -16.26
C ALA A 74 2.18 21.06 -16.54
N SER A 75 2.91 19.98 -16.30
CA SER A 75 2.35 18.65 -16.51
C SER A 75 1.44 18.25 -15.35
N HIS A 76 0.22 17.83 -15.66
CA HIS A 76 -0.76 17.35 -14.68
C HIS A 76 -0.43 15.96 -14.11
N ILE A 77 0.47 15.22 -14.74
CA ILE A 77 0.81 13.86 -14.35
C ILE A 77 2.32 13.78 -14.14
N LEU A 78 2.76 13.32 -12.98
CA LEU A 78 4.17 13.03 -12.73
C LEU A 78 4.31 11.57 -12.32
N TRP A 79 5.24 10.87 -12.95
CA TRP A 79 5.57 9.49 -12.59
C TRP A 79 6.88 9.43 -11.80
N MET A 80 6.78 9.18 -10.50
CA MET A 80 7.93 8.92 -9.64
C MET A 80 8.22 7.43 -9.58
N HIS A 81 9.40 7.01 -10.03
CA HIS A 81 9.72 5.59 -10.12
C HIS A 81 11.11 5.24 -9.61
N GLY A 82 11.31 3.98 -9.23
CA GLY A 82 12.60 3.51 -8.73
C GLY A 82 12.53 2.08 -8.21
N PRO A 83 13.69 1.43 -7.99
CA PRO A 83 13.73 0.04 -7.54
C PRO A 83 13.10 -0.15 -6.16
N ALA A 84 12.92 -1.41 -5.78
CA ALA A 84 12.47 -1.79 -4.45
C ALA A 84 13.39 -1.18 -3.36
N GLY A 85 12.80 -0.75 -2.25
CA GLY A 85 13.58 -0.30 -1.09
C GLY A 85 14.26 1.07 -1.21
N THR A 86 13.98 1.88 -2.24
CA THR A 86 14.48 3.27 -2.30
C THR A 86 13.66 4.26 -1.47
N GLY A 87 12.56 3.83 -0.82
CA GLY A 87 11.77 4.69 0.07
C GLY A 87 10.72 5.55 -0.65
N LYS A 88 10.25 5.13 -1.83
CA LYS A 88 9.24 5.85 -2.61
C LYS A 88 7.95 6.11 -1.83
N SER A 89 7.41 5.09 -1.16
CA SER A 89 6.20 5.21 -0.34
C SER A 89 6.38 6.18 0.84
N ALA A 90 7.57 6.23 1.45
CA ALA A 90 7.87 7.20 2.51
C ALA A 90 7.92 8.65 1.97
N ILE A 91 8.44 8.84 0.75
CA ILE A 91 8.43 10.14 0.05
C ILE A 91 6.98 10.53 -0.27
N ALA A 92 6.18 9.60 -0.79
CA ALA A 92 4.77 9.84 -1.08
C ALA A 92 3.97 10.20 0.19
N GLN A 93 4.23 9.52 1.30
CA GLN A 93 3.64 9.82 2.61
C GLN A 93 4.01 11.22 3.09
N SER A 94 5.29 11.57 3.09
CA SER A 94 5.75 12.92 3.48
C SER A 94 5.14 14.02 2.61
N LEU A 95 5.04 13.80 1.30
CA LEU A 95 4.38 14.74 0.41
C LEU A 95 2.88 14.87 0.75
N CYS A 96 2.18 13.77 1.05
CA CYS A 96 0.78 13.83 1.47
C CYS A 96 0.60 14.69 2.72
N GLU A 97 1.44 14.50 3.75
CA GLU A 97 1.40 15.30 4.98
C GLU A 97 1.64 16.79 4.71
N GLU A 98 2.61 17.11 3.86
CA GLU A 98 2.90 18.49 3.47
C GLU A 98 1.74 19.13 2.70
N LEU A 99 1.18 18.42 1.71
CA LEU A 99 0.04 18.87 0.91
C LEU A 99 -1.23 19.00 1.76
N GLN A 100 -1.45 18.10 2.72
CA GLN A 100 -2.59 18.18 3.64
C GLN A 100 -2.48 19.43 4.53
N ALA A 101 -1.29 19.71 5.07
CA ALA A 101 -1.02 20.92 5.85
C ALA A 101 -1.19 22.20 5.02
N GLN A 102 -0.87 22.14 3.73
CA GLN A 102 -1.12 23.23 2.77
C GLN A 102 -2.57 23.27 2.28
N HIS A 103 -3.41 22.29 2.63
CA HIS A 103 -4.75 22.02 2.12
C HIS A 103 -4.84 21.70 0.61
N SER A 104 -3.72 21.42 -0.07
CA SER A 104 -3.64 21.11 -1.50
C SER A 104 -3.73 19.61 -1.83
N LEU A 105 -3.85 18.74 -0.82
CA LEU A 105 -4.09 17.32 -1.05
C LEU A 105 -5.54 17.09 -1.49
N GLY A 106 -5.74 16.58 -2.71
CA GLY A 106 -7.03 16.19 -3.25
C GLY A 106 -7.48 14.81 -2.77
N GLY A 107 -6.53 13.91 -2.56
CA GLY A 107 -6.76 12.58 -2.01
C GLY A 107 -5.52 11.71 -2.18
N SER A 108 -5.49 10.58 -1.48
CA SER A 108 -4.41 9.60 -1.63
C SER A 108 -4.92 8.15 -1.61
N PHE A 109 -4.14 7.27 -2.24
CA PHE A 109 -4.37 5.84 -2.29
C PHE A 109 -3.03 5.10 -2.32
N PHE A 110 -2.76 4.29 -1.29
CA PHE A 110 -1.54 3.50 -1.12
C PHE A 110 -1.87 2.03 -1.34
N PHE A 111 -1.56 1.55 -2.55
CA PHE A 111 -1.72 0.15 -2.88
C PHE A 111 -0.84 -0.73 -1.98
N LYS A 112 -1.34 -1.92 -1.65
CA LYS A 112 -0.59 -2.95 -0.91
C LYS A 112 -0.88 -4.32 -1.50
N ARG A 113 0.16 -4.98 -2.00
CA ARG A 113 0.03 -6.24 -2.73
C ARG A 113 -0.57 -7.34 -1.86
N GLY A 114 -1.62 -8.00 -2.35
CA GLY A 114 -2.33 -9.09 -1.66
C GLY A 114 -3.36 -8.62 -0.63
N HIS A 115 -3.44 -7.31 -0.33
CA HIS A 115 -4.42 -6.78 0.61
C HIS A 115 -5.81 -6.68 -0.05
N PRO A 116 -6.91 -7.16 0.59
CA PRO A 116 -8.22 -7.29 -0.06
C PRO A 116 -8.79 -5.97 -0.60
N SER A 117 -8.63 -4.89 0.15
CA SER A 117 -9.03 -3.53 -0.21
C SER A 117 -7.94 -2.80 -1.01
N ARG A 118 -6.76 -2.62 -0.41
CA ARG A 118 -5.63 -1.85 -0.94
C ARG A 118 -4.98 -2.46 -2.19
N GLY A 119 -5.13 -3.75 -2.46
CA GLY A 119 -4.66 -4.37 -3.71
C GLY A 119 -5.64 -4.23 -4.88
N ASN A 120 -6.88 -3.82 -4.61
CA ASN A 120 -7.97 -3.87 -5.57
C ASN A 120 -8.16 -2.52 -6.29
N ALA A 121 -7.81 -2.48 -7.58
CA ALA A 121 -7.99 -1.31 -8.44
C ALA A 121 -9.41 -0.70 -8.39
N ALA A 122 -10.45 -1.52 -8.25
CA ALA A 122 -11.84 -1.04 -8.26
C ALA A 122 -12.18 -0.12 -7.08
N LYS A 123 -11.34 -0.13 -6.03
CA LYS A 123 -11.45 0.75 -4.86
C LYS A 123 -10.80 2.11 -5.06
N LEU A 124 -9.91 2.27 -6.04
CA LEU A 124 -9.12 3.49 -6.25
C LEU A 124 -10.01 4.72 -6.43
N TRP A 125 -10.81 4.75 -7.51
CA TRP A 125 -11.58 5.94 -7.87
C TRP A 125 -12.71 6.28 -6.90
N PRO A 126 -13.48 5.31 -6.35
CA PRO A 126 -14.41 5.60 -5.27
C PRO A 126 -13.73 6.25 -4.06
N THR A 127 -12.55 5.77 -3.67
CA THR A 127 -11.80 6.31 -2.52
C THR A 127 -11.29 7.73 -2.76
N ILE A 128 -10.80 8.03 -3.96
CA ILE A 128 -10.38 9.39 -4.33
C ILE A 128 -11.59 10.33 -4.40
N ALA A 129 -12.70 9.90 -5.03
CA ALA A 129 -13.92 10.70 -5.11
C ALA A 129 -14.52 10.98 -3.72
N TYR A 130 -14.47 10.01 -2.80
CA TYR A 130 -14.86 10.20 -1.41
C TYR A 130 -14.04 11.31 -0.74
N GLN A 131 -12.71 11.24 -0.83
CA GLN A 131 -11.81 12.25 -0.24
C GLN A 131 -12.06 13.65 -0.83
N LEU A 132 -12.21 13.76 -2.14
CA LEU A 132 -12.52 15.03 -2.81
C LEU A 132 -13.87 15.62 -2.37
N ALA A 133 -14.89 14.78 -2.20
CA ALA A 133 -16.20 15.19 -1.71
C ALA A 133 -16.17 15.69 -0.26
N LEU A 134 -15.21 15.25 0.56
CA LEU A 134 -15.03 15.75 1.92
C LEU A 134 -14.38 17.14 1.95
N ILE A 135 -13.49 17.45 1.01
CA ILE A 135 -12.74 18.71 1.00
C ILE A 135 -13.36 19.80 0.11
N SER A 136 -14.15 19.43 -0.90
CA SER A 136 -14.73 20.35 -1.87
C SER A 136 -16.27 20.26 -1.88
N PRO A 137 -16.96 21.26 -1.28
CA PRO A 137 -18.43 21.27 -1.25
C PRO A 137 -19.08 21.30 -2.64
N SER A 138 -18.50 22.01 -3.61
CA SER A 138 -19.02 22.06 -4.99
C SER A 138 -18.89 20.69 -5.67
N PHE A 139 -17.74 20.03 -5.52
CA PHE A 139 -17.53 18.67 -6.01
C PHE A 139 -18.51 17.69 -5.35
N LYS A 140 -18.72 17.81 -4.02
CA LYS A 140 -19.67 16.99 -3.26
C LYS A 140 -21.09 17.07 -3.82
N VAL A 141 -21.57 18.27 -4.14
CA VAL A 141 -22.89 18.46 -4.75
C VAL A 141 -22.93 17.82 -6.15
N ALA A 142 -21.91 18.06 -6.97
CA ALA A 142 -21.84 17.55 -8.35
C ALA A 142 -21.79 16.02 -8.42
N ILE A 143 -21.03 15.37 -7.52
CA ILE A 143 -20.96 13.90 -7.46
C ILE A 143 -22.24 13.32 -6.86
N ALA A 144 -22.88 14.00 -5.91
CA ALA A 144 -24.12 13.52 -5.30
C ALA A 144 -25.27 13.42 -6.30
N LEU A 145 -25.41 14.41 -7.19
CA LEU A 145 -26.42 14.38 -8.26
C LEU A 145 -26.20 13.20 -9.23
N ARG A 146 -24.93 12.86 -9.52
CA ARG A 146 -24.58 11.73 -10.39
C ARG A 146 -24.85 10.38 -9.73
N LEU A 147 -24.36 10.17 -8.53
CA LEU A 147 -24.50 8.89 -7.82
C LEU A 147 -25.96 8.59 -7.46
N THR A 148 -26.76 9.60 -7.16
CA THR A 148 -28.20 9.40 -6.94
C THR A 148 -28.96 9.04 -8.22
N SER A 149 -28.46 9.47 -9.38
CA SER A 149 -29.04 9.12 -10.69
C SER A 149 -28.60 7.74 -11.18
N ASP A 150 -27.34 7.36 -10.95
CA ASP A 150 -26.76 6.08 -11.35
C ASP A 150 -25.76 5.55 -10.30
N PRO A 151 -26.23 4.82 -9.28
CA PRO A 151 -25.34 4.24 -8.27
C PRO A 151 -24.39 3.19 -8.83
N SER A 152 -24.73 2.55 -9.97
CA SER A 152 -23.95 1.44 -10.55
C SER A 152 -22.57 1.88 -11.05
N VAL A 153 -22.28 3.19 -11.07
CA VAL A 153 -20.99 3.75 -11.47
C VAL A 153 -19.83 3.15 -10.67
N ILE A 154 -20.04 2.82 -9.39
CA ILE A 154 -19.02 2.18 -8.54
C ILE A 154 -18.59 0.79 -9.03
N ASP A 155 -19.40 0.13 -9.86
CA ASP A 155 -19.11 -1.22 -10.38
C ASP A 155 -18.66 -1.20 -11.85
N LYS A 156 -18.47 -0.02 -12.44
CA LYS A 156 -18.04 0.12 -13.84
C LYS A 156 -16.54 -0.10 -14.00
N SER A 157 -16.09 -0.16 -15.25
CA SER A 157 -14.65 -0.23 -15.57
C SER A 157 -13.88 0.96 -15.00
N LEU A 158 -12.58 0.79 -14.75
CA LEU A 158 -11.72 1.83 -14.17
C LEU A 158 -11.75 3.15 -14.98
N PRO A 159 -11.70 3.15 -16.32
CA PRO A 159 -11.82 4.38 -17.08
C PRO A 159 -13.21 5.05 -16.93
N ALA A 160 -14.27 4.24 -16.83
CA ALA A 160 -15.63 4.75 -16.65
C ALA A 160 -15.86 5.30 -15.24
N GLN A 161 -15.24 4.70 -14.22
CA GLN A 161 -15.20 5.23 -12.86
C GLN A 161 -14.44 6.56 -12.84
N LEU A 162 -13.23 6.64 -13.40
CA LEU A 162 -12.46 7.88 -13.48
C LEU A 162 -13.29 9.01 -14.10
N GLN A 163 -13.90 8.74 -15.26
CA GLN A 163 -14.72 9.74 -15.94
C GLN A 163 -15.88 10.21 -15.07
N ARG A 164 -16.70 9.29 -14.56
CA ARG A 164 -17.97 9.63 -13.89
C ARG A 164 -17.84 10.03 -12.43
N LEU A 165 -16.80 9.56 -11.74
CA LEU A 165 -16.58 9.84 -10.32
C LEU A 165 -15.62 11.00 -10.10
N LEU A 166 -14.83 11.39 -11.10
CA LEU A 166 -13.80 12.43 -10.95
C LEU A 166 -13.93 13.54 -11.98
N ILE A 167 -13.84 13.22 -13.28
CA ILE A 167 -13.77 14.23 -14.35
C ILE A 167 -15.12 14.95 -14.50
N ASP A 168 -16.20 14.21 -14.73
CA ASP A 168 -17.52 14.82 -14.94
C ASP A 168 -17.99 15.66 -13.72
N PRO A 169 -17.84 15.22 -12.45
CA PRO A 169 -18.17 16.06 -11.31
C PRO A 169 -17.23 17.26 -11.13
N TYR A 170 -15.96 17.13 -11.52
CA TYR A 170 -15.02 18.25 -11.48
C TYR A 170 -15.43 19.33 -12.49
N ASP A 171 -15.82 18.94 -13.71
CA ASP A 171 -16.26 19.88 -14.74
C ASP A 171 -17.58 20.61 -14.38
N ASP A 172 -18.48 19.92 -13.67
CA ASP A 172 -19.73 20.50 -13.14
C ASP A 172 -19.51 21.38 -11.91
N ALA A 173 -18.46 21.13 -11.14
CA ALA A 173 -18.16 21.89 -9.94
C ALA A 173 -17.68 23.29 -10.34
N ASP A 174 -18.46 24.31 -9.97
CA ASP A 174 -18.27 25.70 -10.39
C ASP A 174 -16.80 26.15 -10.24
N ALA A 175 -16.18 26.55 -11.36
CA ALA A 175 -14.75 26.85 -11.53
C ALA A 175 -14.20 28.04 -10.70
N SER A 176 -15.02 28.58 -9.80
CA SER A 176 -14.67 29.66 -8.88
C SER A 176 -13.55 29.31 -7.89
N ASN A 177 -13.28 28.03 -7.66
CA ASN A 177 -12.22 27.57 -6.77
C ASN A 177 -10.97 27.19 -7.57
N ASN A 178 -10.10 28.18 -7.85
CA ASN A 178 -8.83 28.05 -8.60
C ASN A 178 -7.72 27.30 -7.84
N ARG A 179 -8.08 26.29 -7.05
CA ARG A 179 -7.14 25.60 -6.17
C ARG A 179 -6.57 24.37 -6.85
N SER A 180 -5.26 24.35 -7.05
CA SER A 180 -4.53 23.15 -7.47
C SER A 180 -4.62 22.08 -6.37
N LEU A 181 -5.20 20.93 -6.71
CA LEU A 181 -5.30 19.74 -5.88
C LEU A 181 -4.43 18.63 -6.45
N VAL A 182 -3.77 17.88 -5.57
CA VAL A 182 -2.89 16.77 -5.95
C VAL A 182 -3.47 15.45 -5.47
N ILE A 183 -3.53 14.46 -6.35
CA ILE A 183 -3.85 13.08 -6.03
C ILE A 183 -2.56 12.26 -5.90
N VAL A 184 -2.42 11.69 -4.71
CA VAL A 184 -1.51 10.64 -4.22
C VAL A 184 -1.77 9.22 -4.73
N ILE A 185 -1.10 8.64 -5.74
CA ILE A 185 -1.25 7.18 -6.01
C ILE A 185 0.09 6.48 -5.78
N ASP A 186 0.23 5.79 -4.65
CA ASP A 186 1.43 5.03 -4.30
C ASP A 186 1.27 3.53 -4.53
N GLY A 187 2.37 2.89 -4.98
CA GLY A 187 2.46 1.45 -5.14
C GLY A 187 1.65 0.90 -6.32
N LEU A 188 1.57 1.58 -7.47
CA LEU A 188 0.80 1.07 -8.62
C LEU A 188 1.20 -0.37 -9.01
N ASP A 189 2.49 -0.74 -8.89
CA ASP A 189 3.00 -2.10 -9.12
C ASP A 189 2.55 -3.15 -8.08
N GLU A 190 1.92 -2.68 -6.99
CA GLU A 190 1.30 -3.49 -5.96
C GLU A 190 -0.20 -3.71 -6.17
N CYS A 191 -0.82 -2.99 -7.11
CA CYS A 191 -2.19 -3.27 -7.56
C CYS A 191 -2.27 -4.65 -8.22
N GLU A 192 -3.36 -5.39 -7.98
CA GLU A 192 -3.52 -6.72 -8.55
C GLU A 192 -3.85 -6.68 -10.04
N GLY A 193 -2.98 -7.31 -10.84
CA GLY A 193 -3.16 -7.56 -12.27
C GLY A 193 -2.56 -6.46 -13.15
N ASP A 194 -1.58 -6.86 -13.98
CA ASP A 194 -0.85 -5.97 -14.88
C ASP A 194 -1.78 -5.19 -15.81
N VAL A 195 -2.80 -5.86 -16.38
CA VAL A 195 -3.81 -5.22 -17.25
C VAL A 195 -4.54 -4.09 -16.53
N ARG A 196 -4.88 -4.25 -15.25
CA ARG A 196 -5.56 -3.20 -14.47
C ARG A 196 -4.63 -2.02 -14.19
N GLN A 197 -3.35 -2.30 -13.91
CA GLN A 197 -2.35 -1.25 -13.74
C GLN A 197 -2.21 -0.41 -15.02
N GLU A 198 -2.16 -1.07 -16.19
CA GLU A 198 -2.12 -0.38 -17.47
C GLU A 198 -3.41 0.42 -17.75
N GLU A 199 -4.59 -0.14 -17.45
CA GLU A 199 -5.88 0.55 -17.60
C GLU A 199 -5.95 1.84 -16.77
N ILE A 200 -5.45 1.81 -15.53
CA ILE A 200 -5.36 3.01 -14.69
C ILE A 200 -4.51 4.07 -15.40
N VAL A 201 -3.31 3.72 -15.85
CA VAL A 201 -2.39 4.69 -16.44
C VAL A 201 -2.91 5.26 -17.77
N ARG A 202 -3.44 4.40 -18.65
CA ARG A 202 -4.02 4.84 -19.94
C ARG A 202 -5.25 5.73 -19.79
N SER A 203 -5.87 5.78 -18.62
CA SER A 203 -7.03 6.63 -18.37
C SER A 203 -6.66 8.07 -18.01
N PHE A 204 -5.42 8.34 -17.59
CA PHE A 204 -5.01 9.66 -17.12
C PHE A 204 -4.99 10.78 -18.17
N PRO A 205 -4.74 10.56 -19.47
CA PRO A 205 -4.84 11.63 -20.47
C PRO A 205 -6.22 12.33 -20.49
N ASN A 206 -7.28 11.63 -20.05
CA ASN A 206 -8.62 12.21 -19.94
C ASN A 206 -8.69 13.33 -18.87
N LEU A 207 -7.73 13.39 -17.94
CA LEU A 207 -7.65 14.42 -16.90
C LEU A 207 -7.13 15.77 -17.40
N ALA A 208 -6.70 15.87 -18.66
CA ALA A 208 -6.34 17.15 -19.27
C ALA A 208 -7.52 18.16 -19.25
N SER A 209 -8.75 17.68 -19.10
CA SER A 209 -9.94 18.51 -18.90
C SER A 209 -10.04 19.14 -17.50
N CYS A 210 -9.24 18.68 -16.52
CA CYS A 210 -9.27 19.12 -15.13
C CYS A 210 -7.95 19.84 -14.76
N PRO A 211 -7.74 21.11 -15.18
CA PRO A 211 -6.42 21.75 -15.12
C PRO A 211 -5.89 22.02 -13.70
N MET A 212 -6.75 22.05 -12.69
CA MET A 212 -6.31 22.20 -11.30
C MET A 212 -6.18 20.86 -10.57
N LEU A 213 -6.29 19.73 -11.28
CA LEU A 213 -6.06 18.41 -10.71
C LEU A 213 -4.74 17.85 -11.22
N ARG A 214 -3.86 17.47 -10.29
CA ARG A 214 -2.58 16.82 -10.57
C ARG A 214 -2.60 15.41 -10.03
N ILE A 215 -1.88 14.49 -10.67
CA ILE A 215 -1.70 13.13 -10.20
C ILE A 215 -0.21 12.81 -10.11
N LEU A 216 0.22 12.47 -8.91
CA LEU A 216 1.50 11.83 -8.67
C LEU A 216 1.28 10.32 -8.66
N ILE A 217 1.98 9.62 -9.54
CA ILE A 217 1.97 8.17 -9.61
C ILE A 217 3.32 7.67 -9.13
N VAL A 218 3.29 6.74 -8.18
CA VAL A 218 4.50 6.19 -7.58
C VAL A 218 4.51 4.69 -7.78
N SER A 219 5.57 4.17 -8.41
CA SER A 219 5.67 2.73 -8.67
C SER A 219 7.10 2.24 -8.87
N ARG A 220 7.29 0.93 -8.86
CA ARG A 220 8.43 0.32 -9.54
C ARG A 220 8.28 0.49 -11.05
N PRO A 221 9.39 0.55 -11.78
CA PRO A 221 9.34 0.75 -13.21
C PRO A 221 9.23 -0.62 -13.91
N GLU A 222 8.15 -1.33 -13.61
CA GLU A 222 7.80 -2.63 -14.22
C GLU A 222 7.65 -2.46 -15.74
N VAL A 223 7.88 -3.54 -16.49
CA VAL A 223 8.00 -3.48 -17.95
C VAL A 223 6.74 -2.94 -18.60
N HIS A 224 5.56 -3.44 -18.21
CA HIS A 224 4.27 -2.98 -18.74
C HIS A 224 3.95 -1.54 -18.35
N ILE A 225 4.25 -1.12 -17.11
CA ILE A 225 4.07 0.27 -16.66
C ILE A 225 4.95 1.21 -17.50
N LYS A 226 6.25 0.88 -17.67
CA LYS A 226 7.17 1.63 -18.54
C LYS A 226 6.66 1.77 -19.97
N GLN A 227 6.11 0.68 -20.52
CA GLN A 227 5.59 0.67 -21.89
C GLN A 227 4.44 1.68 -22.03
N VAL A 228 3.51 1.71 -21.08
CA VAL A 228 2.37 2.65 -21.11
C VAL A 228 2.83 4.10 -21.02
N PHE A 229 3.76 4.44 -20.13
CA PHE A 229 4.32 5.79 -20.07
C PHE A 229 5.15 6.17 -21.30
N GLY A 230 5.59 5.19 -22.09
CA GLY A 230 6.23 5.40 -23.39
C GLY A 230 5.26 5.65 -24.55
N GLU A 231 3.96 5.48 -24.35
CA GLU A 231 2.94 5.73 -25.37
C GLU A 231 2.82 7.24 -25.67
N ALA A 232 2.46 7.60 -26.91
CA ALA A 232 2.47 9.00 -27.38
C ALA A 232 1.61 9.96 -26.53
N ALA A 233 0.54 9.46 -25.90
CA ALA A 233 -0.33 10.27 -25.04
C ALA A 233 0.29 10.61 -23.68
N LEU A 234 1.33 9.88 -23.25
CA LEU A 234 1.97 9.98 -21.94
C LEU A 234 3.48 10.21 -22.02
N SER A 235 4.09 10.11 -23.20
CA SER A 235 5.53 10.25 -23.40
C SER A 235 6.09 11.63 -23.02
N SER A 236 5.22 12.64 -22.90
CA SER A 236 5.56 13.98 -22.43
C SER A 236 5.43 14.17 -20.91
N CYS A 237 4.92 13.17 -20.18
CA CYS A 237 4.82 13.23 -18.73
C CYS A 237 6.23 13.23 -18.10
N PRO A 238 6.53 14.13 -17.15
CA PRO A 238 7.78 14.12 -16.43
C PRO A 238 7.94 12.83 -15.61
N HIS A 239 9.15 12.27 -15.66
CA HIS A 239 9.55 11.12 -14.88
C HIS A 239 10.56 11.55 -13.81
N LEU A 240 10.34 11.16 -12.56
CA LEU A 240 11.26 11.39 -11.46
C LEU A 240 11.83 10.05 -10.98
N THR A 241 13.10 9.78 -11.30
CA THR A 241 13.78 8.57 -10.83
C THR A 241 14.25 8.76 -9.39
N VAL A 242 13.87 7.86 -8.50
CA VAL A 242 14.31 7.83 -7.09
C VAL A 242 15.52 6.89 -6.96
N PRO A 243 16.74 7.43 -6.80
CA PRO A 243 17.94 6.61 -6.64
C PRO A 243 18.07 6.09 -5.19
N GLY A 244 18.96 5.11 -5.00
CA GLY A 244 19.52 4.84 -3.67
C GLY A 244 20.28 6.06 -3.13
N SER A 245 20.38 6.19 -1.82
CA SER A 245 21.05 7.33 -1.17
C SER A 245 21.89 6.87 0.01
N TYR A 246 23.21 6.88 -0.16
CA TYR A 246 24.15 6.52 0.90
C TYR A 246 24.02 7.46 2.11
N ASN A 247 23.93 8.78 1.86
CA ASN A 247 23.86 9.78 2.92
C ASN A 247 22.54 9.69 3.70
N ASP A 248 21.42 9.51 3.02
CA ASP A 248 20.12 9.41 3.71
C ASP A 248 20.02 8.12 4.53
N VAL A 249 20.48 6.99 3.98
CA VAL A 249 20.50 5.71 4.72
C VAL A 249 21.42 5.81 5.94
N LYS A 250 22.57 6.50 5.83
CA LYS A 250 23.46 6.76 6.96
C LYS A 250 22.77 7.58 8.05
N LEU A 251 22.06 8.64 7.69
CA LEU A 251 21.30 9.46 8.64
C LEU A 251 20.24 8.62 9.36
N TYR A 252 19.46 7.86 8.60
CA TYR A 252 18.44 6.95 9.14
C TYR A 252 19.04 5.92 10.11
N LEU A 253 20.09 5.18 9.70
CA LEU A 253 20.73 4.17 10.55
C LEU A 253 21.28 4.78 11.84
N THR A 254 21.96 5.93 11.74
CA THR A 254 22.56 6.59 12.91
C THR A 254 21.48 6.98 13.92
N ALA A 255 20.38 7.56 13.46
CA ALA A 255 19.28 7.97 14.32
C ALA A 255 18.53 6.78 14.92
N ALA A 256 18.21 5.76 14.11
CA ALA A 256 17.48 4.58 14.56
C ALA A 256 18.25 3.78 15.61
N PHE A 257 19.57 3.57 15.42
CA PHE A 257 20.38 2.90 16.44
C PHE A 257 20.51 3.72 17.73
N GLU A 258 20.60 5.05 17.63
CA GLU A 258 20.64 5.93 18.79
C GLU A 258 19.30 5.90 19.57
N GLU A 259 18.18 5.75 18.87
CA GLU A 259 16.86 5.56 19.48
C GLU A 259 16.78 4.22 20.22
N ILE A 260 17.14 3.10 19.56
CA ILE A 260 17.21 1.78 20.19
C ILE A 260 18.10 1.82 21.43
N ARG A 261 19.28 2.46 21.35
CA ARG A 261 20.20 2.59 22.48
C ARG A 261 19.54 3.28 23.68
N LYS A 262 18.83 4.39 23.44
CA LYS A 262 18.14 5.15 24.50
C LYS A 262 16.98 4.37 25.09
N ASP A 263 16.13 3.79 24.25
CA ASP A 263 14.93 3.05 24.67
C ASP A 263 15.31 1.78 25.45
N ARG A 264 16.32 1.05 24.97
CA ARG A 264 16.74 -0.24 25.53
C ARG A 264 17.82 -0.12 26.60
N GLY A 265 18.29 1.10 26.90
CA GLY A 265 19.32 1.34 27.93
C GLY A 265 20.69 0.74 27.62
N VAL A 266 21.06 0.64 26.33
CA VAL A 266 22.33 0.06 25.90
C VAL A 266 23.48 1.04 26.17
N VAL A 267 24.69 0.51 26.37
CA VAL A 267 25.88 1.29 26.70
C VAL A 267 26.17 2.41 25.70
N ALA A 268 26.72 3.52 26.19
CA ALA A 268 27.14 4.62 25.33
C ALA A 268 28.20 4.16 24.31
N GLY A 269 28.07 4.62 23.06
CA GLY A 269 28.96 4.23 21.98
C GLY A 269 28.53 2.98 21.21
N TRP A 270 27.44 2.32 21.60
CA TRP A 270 26.80 1.28 20.81
C TRP A 270 25.85 1.87 19.75
N PRO A 271 25.80 1.29 18.53
CA PRO A 271 26.76 0.31 18.01
C PRO A 271 28.06 0.98 17.57
N GLU A 272 29.12 0.18 17.42
CA GLU A 272 30.40 0.68 16.92
C GLU A 272 30.25 1.34 15.54
N LYS A 273 30.95 2.46 15.33
CA LYS A 273 30.85 3.21 14.07
C LYS A 273 31.23 2.39 12.84
N ASP A 274 32.17 1.45 12.99
CA ASP A 274 32.59 0.56 11.91
C ASP A 274 31.50 -0.46 11.54
N LEU A 275 30.69 -0.84 12.51
CA LEU A 275 29.54 -1.73 12.30
C LEU A 275 28.43 -1.03 11.52
N ILE A 276 28.13 0.23 11.88
CA ILE A 276 27.19 1.07 11.12
C ILE A 276 27.67 1.22 9.68
N ARG A 277 28.98 1.45 9.47
CA ARG A 277 29.57 1.54 8.12
C ARG A 277 29.39 0.25 7.33
N ARG A 278 29.62 -0.92 7.94
CA ARG A 278 29.41 -2.21 7.27
C ARG A 278 27.96 -2.38 6.82
N ILE A 279 26.99 -2.16 7.71
CA ILE A 279 25.55 -2.26 7.39
C ILE A 279 25.17 -1.26 6.29
N LEU A 280 25.73 -0.06 6.35
CA LEU A 280 25.51 0.97 5.35
C LEU A 280 26.06 0.56 3.98
N ASP A 281 27.26 -0.02 3.92
CA ASP A 281 27.86 -0.50 2.68
C ASP A 281 27.04 -1.67 2.10
N GLU A 282 26.61 -2.61 2.94
CA GLU A 282 25.73 -3.73 2.56
C GLU A 282 24.36 -3.26 2.05
N SER A 283 23.83 -2.17 2.59
CA SER A 283 22.56 -1.60 2.12
C SER A 283 22.64 -1.10 0.67
N SER A 284 23.84 -0.80 0.17
CA SER A 284 24.05 -0.20 -1.15
C SER A 284 23.14 1.02 -1.42
N GLY A 285 22.84 1.81 -0.37
CA GLY A 285 21.96 2.98 -0.45
C GLY A 285 20.45 2.67 -0.51
N HIS A 286 20.02 1.43 -0.27
CA HIS A 286 18.62 1.03 -0.21
C HIS A 286 18.15 0.96 1.25
N PHE A 287 17.10 1.71 1.56
CA PHE A 287 16.48 1.75 2.90
C PHE A 287 15.95 0.41 3.35
N ILE A 288 15.50 -0.45 2.44
CA ILE A 288 14.92 -1.73 2.83
C ILE A 288 15.85 -2.60 3.65
N TYR A 289 17.13 -2.67 3.28
CA TYR A 289 18.11 -3.45 4.01
C TYR A 289 18.28 -2.88 5.42
N ALA A 290 18.59 -1.59 5.49
CA ALA A 290 18.74 -0.85 6.74
C ALA A 290 17.52 -0.99 7.65
N ALA A 291 16.32 -0.78 7.12
CA ALA A 291 15.07 -0.88 7.87
C ALA A 291 14.77 -2.31 8.34
N THR A 292 15.11 -3.33 7.54
CA THR A 292 14.96 -4.73 7.96
C THR A 292 15.91 -5.06 9.10
N VAL A 293 17.16 -4.57 9.05
CA VAL A 293 18.13 -4.71 10.15
C VAL A 293 17.64 -4.00 11.41
N ILE A 294 17.20 -2.75 11.30
CA ILE A 294 16.67 -1.98 12.45
C ILE A 294 15.47 -2.70 13.08
N ARG A 295 14.46 -3.11 12.29
CA ARG A 295 13.30 -3.87 12.79
C ARG A 295 13.69 -5.19 13.46
N PHE A 296 14.73 -5.84 12.95
CA PHE A 296 15.22 -7.08 13.55
C PHE A 296 15.86 -6.84 14.91
N VAL A 297 16.68 -5.79 15.02
CA VAL A 297 17.43 -5.43 16.24
C VAL A 297 16.53 -4.82 17.31
N GLU A 298 15.49 -4.06 16.93
CA GLU A 298 14.57 -3.39 17.87
C GLU A 298 13.55 -4.33 18.53
N ASP A 299 13.65 -5.66 18.33
CA ASP A 299 12.73 -6.63 18.91
C ASP A 299 12.60 -6.43 20.42
N LYS A 300 11.37 -6.11 20.86
CA LYS A 300 11.07 -5.81 22.26
C LYS A 300 11.43 -6.95 23.21
N TYR A 301 11.47 -8.18 22.72
CA TYR A 301 11.68 -9.38 23.55
C TYR A 301 13.09 -9.97 23.46
N CYS A 302 13.99 -9.37 22.66
CA CYS A 302 15.37 -9.82 22.54
C CYS A 302 16.35 -8.73 22.95
N ASP A 303 17.56 -9.13 23.31
CA ASP A 303 18.63 -8.16 23.53
C ASP A 303 19.10 -7.58 22.18
N PRO A 304 19.14 -6.24 22.02
CA PRO A 304 19.53 -5.62 20.75
C PRO A 304 21.01 -5.84 20.40
N VAL A 305 21.90 -6.05 21.38
CA VAL A 305 23.32 -6.34 21.15
C VAL A 305 23.45 -7.73 20.53
N ASP A 306 22.75 -8.72 21.09
CA ASP A 306 22.73 -10.09 20.56
C ASP A 306 22.10 -10.16 19.16
N GLN A 307 20.99 -9.43 18.93
CA GLN A 307 20.36 -9.39 17.61
C GLN A 307 21.28 -8.76 16.56
N LEU A 308 21.98 -7.68 16.92
CA LEU A 308 22.93 -7.04 16.02
C LEU A 308 24.12 -7.95 15.72
N ALA A 309 24.65 -8.67 16.72
CA ALA A 309 25.72 -9.64 16.51
C ALA A 309 25.35 -10.65 15.42
N ILE A 310 24.12 -11.17 15.43
CA ILE A 310 23.64 -12.15 14.46
C ILE A 310 23.58 -11.58 13.04
N VAL A 311 23.16 -10.33 12.87
CA VAL A 311 23.23 -9.64 11.57
C VAL A 311 24.68 -9.49 11.12
N THR A 312 25.64 -9.36 12.03
CA THR A 312 27.02 -8.98 11.68
C THR A 312 27.99 -10.15 11.55
N GLU A 313 27.61 -11.34 12.04
CA GLU A 313 28.30 -12.62 11.83
C GLU A 313 28.11 -13.19 10.41
N LEU A 314 27.44 -12.43 9.52
CA LEU A 314 27.33 -12.69 8.08
C LEU A 314 28.70 -12.96 7.44
N GLN A 315 29.03 -14.23 7.20
CA GLN A 315 29.97 -14.62 6.16
C GLN A 315 29.17 -14.64 4.84
N PRO A 316 29.69 -14.08 3.73
CA PRO A 316 29.07 -14.30 2.43
C PRO A 316 28.97 -15.81 2.20
N SER A 317 27.77 -16.34 2.06
CA SER A 317 27.60 -17.71 1.62
C SER A 317 28.28 -17.83 0.24
N GLU A 318 29.03 -18.91 0.00
CA GLU A 318 29.55 -19.22 -1.33
C GLU A 318 28.33 -19.49 -2.25
N GLN A 319 27.76 -18.43 -2.81
CA GLN A 319 26.66 -18.53 -3.76
C GLN A 319 27.17 -19.27 -4.99
N ASN A 320 26.31 -20.14 -5.55
CA ASN A 320 26.55 -20.78 -6.83
C ASN A 320 26.97 -19.73 -7.87
N SER A 321 28.15 -19.90 -8.44
CA SER A 321 28.88 -18.94 -9.29
C SER A 321 28.19 -18.49 -10.58
N ASN A 322 26.93 -18.88 -10.83
CA ASN A 322 26.20 -18.62 -12.07
C ASN A 322 24.97 -17.69 -11.92
N PHE A 323 24.58 -17.28 -10.70
CA PHE A 323 23.44 -16.38 -10.49
C PHE A 323 23.87 -15.11 -9.76
N VAL A 324 23.47 -13.95 -10.30
CA VAL A 324 23.69 -12.64 -9.67
C VAL A 324 22.33 -12.14 -9.17
N SER A 325 22.13 -12.19 -7.85
CA SER A 325 20.94 -11.59 -7.24
C SER A 325 20.94 -10.07 -7.42
N PRO A 326 19.78 -9.43 -7.65
CA PRO A 326 19.67 -7.97 -7.66
C PRO A 326 19.95 -7.34 -6.29
N PHE A 327 19.77 -8.09 -5.19
CA PHE A 327 19.97 -7.62 -3.82
C PHE A 327 20.61 -8.71 -2.94
N PRO A 328 21.88 -9.08 -3.17
CA PRO A 328 22.49 -10.26 -2.55
C PRO A 328 22.57 -10.17 -1.01
N ALA A 329 22.91 -8.99 -0.46
CA ALA A 329 22.94 -8.78 0.98
C ALA A 329 21.55 -8.92 1.62
N LEU A 330 20.51 -8.39 0.96
CA LEU A 330 19.13 -8.50 1.43
C LEU A 330 18.62 -9.94 1.41
N ASP A 331 18.94 -10.69 0.36
CA ASP A 331 18.56 -12.10 0.25
C ASP A 331 19.22 -12.95 1.34
N GLU A 332 20.50 -12.72 1.65
CA GLU A 332 21.16 -13.41 2.76
C GLU A 332 20.54 -13.02 4.11
N LEU A 333 20.23 -11.74 4.33
CA LEU A 333 19.52 -11.30 5.54
C LEU A 333 18.17 -12.03 5.70
N TYR A 334 17.38 -12.16 4.63
CA TYR A 334 16.13 -12.93 4.64
C TYR A 334 16.37 -14.40 4.97
N LEU A 335 17.36 -15.05 4.35
CA LEU A 335 17.70 -16.44 4.65
C LEU A 335 18.07 -16.63 6.12
N GLN A 336 18.83 -15.72 6.71
CA GLN A 336 19.20 -15.79 8.13
C GLN A 336 17.99 -15.68 9.05
N ILE A 337 17.10 -14.71 8.80
CA ILE A 337 15.88 -14.53 9.58
C ILE A 337 15.01 -15.79 9.50
N LEU A 338 14.87 -16.37 8.30
CA LEU A 338 14.15 -17.63 8.10
C LEU A 338 14.79 -18.82 8.83
N ARG A 339 16.12 -18.94 8.79
CA ARG A 339 16.87 -20.02 9.48
C ARG A 339 16.80 -19.95 11.00
N LYS A 340 16.45 -18.80 11.59
CA LYS A 340 16.19 -18.70 13.04
C LYS A 340 14.92 -19.41 13.49
N VAL A 341 13.98 -19.67 12.59
CA VAL A 341 12.73 -20.34 12.96
C VAL A 341 13.06 -21.79 13.34
N PRO A 342 12.68 -22.25 14.56
CA PRO A 342 12.96 -23.60 14.99
C PRO A 342 12.41 -24.66 14.02
N VAL A 343 13.22 -25.67 13.68
CA VAL A 343 12.92 -26.69 12.66
C VAL A 343 11.62 -27.46 12.93
N GLN A 344 11.21 -27.59 14.19
CA GLN A 344 9.96 -28.23 14.59
C GLN A 344 8.70 -27.41 14.27
N LEU A 345 8.83 -26.13 13.93
CA LEU A 345 7.72 -25.26 13.58
C LEU A 345 7.41 -25.36 12.07
N PRO A 346 6.12 -25.27 11.67
CA PRO A 346 5.67 -25.48 10.30
C PRO A 346 5.94 -24.27 9.39
N LEU A 347 7.19 -23.78 9.33
CA LEU A 347 7.57 -22.57 8.60
C LEU A 347 7.17 -22.63 7.13
N SER A 348 7.50 -23.71 6.41
CA SER A 348 7.17 -23.84 4.98
C SER A 348 5.67 -23.74 4.71
N ARG A 349 4.83 -24.29 5.60
CA ARG A 349 3.37 -24.22 5.47
C ARG A 349 2.87 -22.80 5.67
N VAL A 350 3.41 -22.07 6.65
CA VAL A 350 3.05 -20.67 6.89
C VAL A 350 3.54 -19.77 5.74
N LEU A 351 4.78 -19.95 5.27
CA LEU A 351 5.31 -19.21 4.13
C LEU A 351 4.51 -19.46 2.84
N SER A 352 3.95 -20.66 2.64
CA SER A 352 3.12 -20.94 1.45
C SER A 352 1.90 -20.02 1.36
N VAL A 353 1.27 -19.70 2.50
CA VAL A 353 0.11 -18.79 2.56
C VAL A 353 0.53 -17.35 2.25
N ILE A 354 1.72 -16.96 2.70
CA ILE A 354 2.32 -15.64 2.44
C ILE A 354 2.69 -15.50 0.96
N ALA A 355 3.39 -16.50 0.41
CA ALA A 355 3.81 -16.51 -1.00
C ALA A 355 2.61 -16.51 -1.95
N ALA A 356 1.54 -17.24 -1.60
CA ALA A 356 0.28 -17.24 -2.34
C ALA A 356 -0.56 -15.96 -2.14
N LYS A 357 -0.08 -14.99 -1.36
CA LYS A 357 -0.73 -13.67 -1.12
C LYS A 357 -2.12 -13.77 -0.49
N PHE A 358 -2.38 -14.85 0.26
CA PHE A 358 -3.63 -15.02 1.01
C PHE A 358 -3.54 -14.46 2.43
N ASN A 359 -2.34 -14.11 2.87
CA ASN A 359 -2.03 -13.73 4.25
C ASN A 359 -2.80 -12.50 4.76
N SER A 360 -3.12 -11.55 3.89
CA SER A 360 -3.92 -10.36 4.22
C SER A 360 -5.43 -10.56 4.00
N ASN A 361 -5.84 -11.64 3.34
CA ASN A 361 -7.25 -11.95 3.10
C ASN A 361 -7.86 -12.87 4.18
N LEU A 362 -7.02 -13.57 4.94
CA LEU A 362 -7.43 -14.50 5.97
C LEU A 362 -6.91 -14.04 7.33
N SER A 363 -7.73 -14.21 8.37
CA SER A 363 -7.23 -14.08 9.73
C SER A 363 -6.29 -15.24 10.06
N ILE A 364 -5.38 -15.05 11.01
CA ILE A 364 -4.46 -16.08 11.50
C ILE A 364 -5.24 -17.32 11.99
N ALA A 365 -6.47 -17.13 12.51
CA ALA A 365 -7.35 -18.22 12.89
C ALA A 365 -7.81 -19.04 11.68
N GLN A 366 -8.24 -18.39 10.60
CA GLN A 366 -8.63 -19.04 9.34
C GLN A 366 -7.44 -19.74 8.67
N ILE A 367 -6.25 -19.13 8.73
CA ILE A 367 -5.00 -19.75 8.27
C ILE A 367 -4.70 -21.02 9.09
N GLY A 368 -4.95 -20.97 10.40
CA GLY A 368 -4.87 -22.13 11.28
C GLY A 368 -5.78 -23.26 10.83
N GLN A 369 -7.04 -22.96 10.55
CA GLN A 369 -8.00 -23.95 10.05
C GLN A 369 -7.56 -24.55 8.71
N LEU A 370 -7.18 -23.71 7.75
CA LEU A 370 -6.70 -24.12 6.42
C LEU A 370 -5.51 -25.07 6.51
N LEU A 371 -4.55 -24.74 7.37
CA LEU A 371 -3.34 -25.54 7.55
C LEU A 371 -3.53 -26.65 8.61
N GLY A 372 -4.69 -26.81 9.24
CA GLY A 372 -4.84 -27.73 10.38
C GLY A 372 -3.81 -27.45 11.49
N LEU A 373 -3.45 -26.19 11.68
CA LEU A 373 -2.52 -25.70 12.69
C LEU A 373 -3.27 -24.94 13.78
N LYS A 374 -2.79 -25.03 15.01
CA LYS A 374 -3.34 -24.20 16.11
C LYS A 374 -2.89 -22.75 15.91
N HIS A 375 -3.75 -21.78 16.28
CA HIS A 375 -3.45 -20.34 16.28
C HIS A 375 -2.07 -20.03 16.90
N LYS A 376 -1.84 -20.58 18.10
CA LYS A 376 -0.56 -20.43 18.82
C LYS A 376 0.65 -20.96 18.03
N THR A 377 0.49 -22.04 17.27
CA THR A 377 1.58 -22.60 16.46
C THR A 377 1.97 -21.65 15.34
N ILE A 378 1.00 -20.99 14.69
CA ILE A 378 1.29 -19.98 13.67
C ILE A 378 2.01 -18.79 14.29
N LEU A 379 1.48 -18.25 15.39
CA LEU A 379 2.12 -17.12 16.10
C LEU A 379 3.56 -17.43 16.51
N LEU A 380 3.83 -18.64 17.03
CA LEU A 380 5.20 -19.06 17.36
C LEU A 380 6.10 -19.18 16.13
N THR A 381 5.54 -19.52 14.98
CA THR A 381 6.27 -19.70 13.71
C THR A 381 6.66 -18.35 13.10
N ILE A 382 5.75 -17.37 13.13
CA ILE A 382 5.99 -16.04 12.57
C ILE A 382 6.74 -15.12 13.55
N ARG A 383 6.76 -15.42 14.85
CA ARG A 383 7.40 -14.56 15.85
C ARG A 383 8.87 -14.22 15.54
N PRO A 384 9.73 -15.16 15.11
CA PRO A 384 11.11 -14.84 14.71
C PRO A 384 11.22 -14.02 13.41
N LEU A 385 10.12 -13.90 12.65
CA LEU A 385 10.03 -13.20 11.38
C LEU A 385 9.49 -11.77 11.55
N HIS A 386 9.49 -11.22 12.75
CA HIS A 386 8.88 -9.93 13.07
C HIS A 386 9.45 -8.74 12.28
N SER A 387 10.66 -8.87 11.72
CA SER A 387 11.25 -7.84 10.84
C SER A 387 10.74 -7.92 9.40
N LEU A 388 10.04 -9.00 9.04
CA LEU A 388 9.54 -9.29 7.70
C LEU A 388 8.01 -9.31 7.64
N ILE A 389 7.38 -9.75 8.73
CA ILE A 389 5.93 -9.92 8.84
C ILE A 389 5.39 -9.00 9.93
N GLU A 390 4.35 -8.27 9.56
CA GLU A 390 3.54 -7.44 10.44
C GLU A 390 2.26 -8.18 10.82
N ILE A 391 1.78 -7.96 12.04
CA ILE A 391 0.48 -8.46 12.50
C ILE A 391 -0.41 -7.25 12.72
N GLU A 392 -1.51 -7.18 11.97
CA GLU A 392 -2.51 -6.14 12.03
C GLU A 392 -3.75 -6.70 12.75
N GLU A 393 -4.40 -5.89 13.60
CA GLU A 393 -5.65 -6.25 14.27
C GLU A 393 -6.80 -5.46 13.66
N THR A 394 -7.67 -6.13 12.92
CA THR A 394 -8.79 -5.52 12.20
C THR A 394 -10.09 -6.20 12.62
N GLY A 395 -11.05 -5.43 13.14
CA GLY A 395 -12.36 -5.98 13.54
C GLY A 395 -12.31 -7.03 14.66
N GLY A 396 -11.21 -7.10 15.43
CA GLY A 396 -10.98 -8.11 16.47
C GLY A 396 -10.25 -9.37 15.99
N ASP A 397 -9.98 -9.48 14.69
CA ASP A 397 -9.19 -10.56 14.09
C ASP A 397 -7.75 -10.11 13.83
N GLN A 398 -6.81 -11.05 13.96
CA GLN A 398 -5.41 -10.82 13.64
C GLN A 398 -5.12 -11.26 12.21
N HIS A 399 -4.55 -10.38 11.41
CA HIS A 399 -4.12 -10.62 10.04
C HIS A 399 -2.61 -10.48 9.95
N MET A 400 -1.98 -11.24 9.04
CA MET A 400 -0.53 -11.17 8.85
C MET A 400 -0.22 -10.54 7.49
N SER A 401 0.62 -9.52 7.47
CA SER A 401 1.02 -8.82 6.25
C SER A 401 2.55 -8.79 6.13
N VAL A 402 3.07 -8.56 4.93
CA VAL A 402 4.52 -8.48 4.71
C VAL A 402 4.90 -7.00 4.63
N TYR A 403 5.98 -6.59 5.32
CA TYR A 403 6.42 -5.19 5.34
C TYR A 403 6.82 -4.67 3.95
N HIS A 404 7.35 -5.52 3.10
CA HIS A 404 7.79 -5.11 1.76
C HIS A 404 7.69 -6.23 0.73
N ALA A 405 7.15 -5.90 -0.44
CA ALA A 405 6.91 -6.87 -1.53
C ALA A 405 8.18 -7.58 -2.04
N SER A 406 9.39 -7.03 -1.83
CA SER A 406 10.65 -7.72 -2.17
C SER A 406 10.86 -9.05 -1.43
N PHE A 407 10.24 -9.23 -0.26
CA PHE A 407 10.28 -10.51 0.44
C PHE A 407 9.39 -11.54 -0.26
N LEU A 408 8.24 -11.12 -0.81
CA LEU A 408 7.43 -11.96 -1.70
C LEU A 408 8.21 -12.30 -2.98
N ASP A 409 8.86 -11.31 -3.60
CA ASP A 409 9.69 -11.52 -4.79
C ASP A 409 10.84 -12.50 -4.50
N PHE A 410 11.38 -12.49 -3.28
CA PHE A 410 12.40 -13.44 -2.81
C PHE A 410 11.84 -14.86 -2.70
N LEU A 411 10.68 -15.05 -2.05
CA LEU A 411 10.04 -16.36 -1.88
C LEU A 411 9.62 -17.01 -3.21
N CYS A 412 9.30 -16.18 -4.21
CA CYS A 412 8.93 -16.64 -5.56
C CYS A 412 10.12 -16.90 -6.50
N ASP A 413 11.36 -16.62 -6.08
CA ASP A 413 12.57 -16.87 -6.88
C ASP A 413 13.43 -17.94 -6.23
N ARG A 414 13.54 -19.09 -6.91
CA ARG A 414 14.27 -20.26 -6.41
C ARG A 414 15.76 -20.01 -6.16
N ASN A 415 16.38 -19.18 -6.99
CA ASN A 415 17.80 -18.89 -6.85
C ASN A 415 18.08 -17.99 -5.66
N ARG A 416 17.10 -17.18 -5.26
CA ARG A 416 17.18 -16.27 -4.11
C ARG A 416 16.81 -16.98 -2.80
N SER A 417 15.67 -17.66 -2.76
CA SER A 417 15.11 -18.26 -1.54
C SER A 417 15.52 -19.71 -1.26
N GLN A 418 16.21 -20.37 -2.19
CA GLN A 418 16.75 -21.73 -2.00
C GLN A 418 15.64 -22.73 -1.59
N ASN A 419 15.76 -23.32 -0.40
CA ASN A 419 14.81 -24.30 0.13
C ASN A 419 13.50 -23.67 0.64
N PHE A 420 13.41 -22.34 0.65
CA PHE A 420 12.20 -21.60 1.03
C PHE A 420 11.38 -21.13 -0.19
N HIS A 421 11.73 -21.58 -1.38
CA HIS A 421 11.04 -21.24 -2.63
C HIS A 421 9.66 -21.86 -2.72
N PHE A 422 8.69 -21.07 -3.21
CA PHE A 422 7.34 -21.53 -3.54
C PHE A 422 7.05 -21.28 -5.01
N SER A 423 6.76 -22.36 -5.75
CA SER A 423 6.42 -22.27 -7.18
C SER A 423 4.97 -21.84 -7.39
N ASP A 424 4.66 -21.39 -8.61
CA ASP A 424 3.27 -21.09 -9.01
C ASP A 424 2.34 -22.30 -8.85
N ILE A 425 2.86 -23.51 -9.00
CA ILE A 425 2.09 -24.76 -8.80
C ILE A 425 1.71 -24.91 -7.32
N ASP A 426 2.65 -24.66 -6.41
CA ASP A 426 2.39 -24.73 -4.96
C ASP A 426 1.32 -23.70 -4.55
N GLN A 427 1.33 -22.52 -5.17
CA GLN A 427 0.33 -21.48 -4.95
C GLN A 427 -1.05 -21.88 -5.48
N GLN A 428 -1.13 -22.47 -6.67
CA GLN A 428 -2.39 -22.97 -7.25
C GLN A 428 -2.99 -24.11 -6.44
N ASP A 429 -2.18 -25.06 -5.99
CA ASP A 429 -2.64 -26.17 -5.16
C ASP A 429 -3.16 -25.67 -3.80
N LEU A 430 -2.49 -24.69 -3.19
CA LEU A 430 -2.98 -24.06 -1.97
C LEU A 430 -4.31 -23.32 -2.20
N ALA A 431 -4.41 -22.55 -3.29
CA ALA A 431 -5.65 -21.85 -3.67
C ALA A 431 -6.82 -22.84 -3.87
N LYS A 432 -6.56 -23.99 -4.49
CA LYS A 432 -7.56 -25.05 -4.66
C LYS A 432 -8.00 -25.64 -3.32
N ASN A 433 -7.06 -25.98 -2.45
CA ASN A 433 -7.37 -26.48 -1.11
C ASN A 433 -8.18 -25.48 -0.28
N MET A 434 -7.96 -24.17 -0.48
CA MET A 434 -8.76 -23.12 0.13
C MET A 434 -10.21 -23.10 -0.36
N LEU A 435 -10.43 -23.18 -1.68
CA LEU A 435 -11.78 -23.27 -2.25
C LEU A 435 -12.53 -24.50 -1.72
N ASP A 436 -11.83 -25.63 -1.58
CA ASP A 436 -12.39 -26.86 -1.01
C ASP A 436 -12.69 -26.74 0.50
N ALA A 437 -11.94 -25.92 1.24
CA ALA A 437 -12.21 -25.66 2.65
C ALA A 437 -13.41 -24.71 2.84
N LEU A 438 -13.45 -23.61 2.08
CA LEU A 438 -14.53 -22.62 2.15
C LEU A 438 -15.88 -23.22 1.72
N SER A 439 -15.88 -24.11 0.72
CA SER A 439 -17.09 -24.82 0.30
C SER A 439 -17.61 -25.84 1.33
N LYS A 440 -16.76 -26.32 2.23
CA LYS A 440 -17.17 -27.19 3.34
C LYS A 440 -17.75 -26.40 4.50
N ASP A 441 -17.22 -25.22 4.81
CA ASP A 441 -17.74 -24.35 5.87
C ASP A 441 -19.12 -23.78 5.52
N SER A 442 -19.37 -23.41 4.26
CA SER A 442 -20.72 -22.99 3.82
C SER A 442 -21.76 -24.10 4.00
N SER A 443 -21.37 -25.36 3.75
CA SER A 443 -22.25 -26.53 3.96
C SER A 443 -22.51 -26.89 5.43
N HIS A 444 -21.73 -26.35 6.38
CA HIS A 444 -21.96 -26.49 7.81
C HIS A 444 -22.87 -25.40 8.37
N ASN A 445 -22.81 -24.18 7.85
CA ASN A 445 -23.73 -23.10 8.24
C ASN A 445 -25.16 -23.33 7.72
N ASP A 446 -25.34 -23.93 6.54
CA ASP A 446 -26.67 -24.30 6.03
C ASP A 446 -27.37 -25.41 6.84
N LYS A 447 -26.65 -26.11 7.73
CA LYS A 447 -27.20 -27.14 8.61
C LYS A 447 -27.59 -26.64 10.00
N LEU A 448 -27.21 -25.41 10.36
CA LEU A 448 -27.57 -24.79 11.65
C LEU A 448 -28.84 -23.94 11.57
N ASP A 449 -29.31 -23.59 10.37
CA ASP A 449 -30.58 -22.85 10.16
C ASP A 449 -31.81 -23.78 9.93
N LEU A 450 -31.66 -25.08 10.17
CA LEU A 450 -32.73 -26.10 10.00
C LEU A 450 -33.01 -26.95 11.25
N GLN A 451 -32.69 -26.46 12.46
CA GLN A 451 -33.12 -27.09 13.72
C GLN A 451 -33.95 -26.17 14.61
#